data_AF-A0A945ZVC2-F1
#
_entry.id   AF-A0A945ZVC2-F1
#
_cell.length_a   1.000
_cell.length_b   1.000
_cell.length_c   1.000
_cell.angle_alpha   90.00
_cell.angle_beta   90.00
_cell.angle_gamma   90.00
#
_symmetry.space_group_name_H-M   'P 1'
#
loop_
_entity.id
_entity.type
_entity.pdbx_description
1 polymer ?
#
loop_
_entity_poly.entity_id
_entity_poly.type
_entity_poly.pdbx_seq_one_letter_code
_entity_poly.pdbx_strand_id
1 'polypeptide(L)'
;MYDLEVIFKKNYIDYRCKGSSSLKKVLPVICPGFSYDNEEIQDGTTAMETWGILVTNKESKFKDQIRKNLLSYCELDSQAMVEIHKELLI
;
A
#
# COMPACT_ATOMS: atom_id res chain seq x y z
N MET A 1 -9.71 11.06 12.11
CA MET A 1 -8.90 10.49 11.01
C MET A 1 -7.80 11.48 10.72
N TYR A 2 -6.53 11.06 10.73
CA TYR A 2 -5.36 11.91 10.49
C TYR A 2 -4.68 11.47 9.20
N ASP A 3 -4.21 12.41 8.39
CA ASP A 3 -3.53 12.13 7.14
C ASP A 3 -2.01 12.15 7.35
N LEU A 4 -1.39 10.98 7.29
CA LEU A 4 0.06 10.82 7.46
C LEU A 4 0.85 11.44 6.30
N GLU A 5 0.27 11.54 5.09
CA GLU A 5 0.97 12.06 3.92
C GLU A 5 1.40 13.52 4.12
N VAL A 6 0.62 14.30 4.87
CA VAL A 6 0.91 15.71 5.17
C VAL A 6 2.28 15.88 5.82
N ILE A 7 2.69 14.93 6.69
CA ILE A 7 4.00 14.95 7.35
C ILE A 7 5.11 14.80 6.31
N PHE A 8 4.98 13.85 5.38
CA PHE A 8 5.96 13.58 4.33
C PHE A 8 5.97 14.62 3.21
N LYS A 9 4.90 15.42 3.08
CA LYS A 9 4.88 16.55 2.14
C LYS A 9 5.48 17.83 2.72
N LYS A 10 5.32 18.07 4.02
CA LYS A 10 5.64 19.38 4.62
C LYS A 10 6.83 19.35 5.58
N ASN A 11 7.03 18.25 6.28
CA ASN A 11 7.90 18.20 7.46
C ASN A 11 9.03 17.16 7.33
N TYR A 12 8.96 16.23 6.38
CA TYR A 12 9.96 15.19 6.19
C TYR A 12 10.38 15.09 4.72
N ILE A 13 11.62 15.49 4.41
CA ILE A 13 12.19 15.43 3.07
C ILE A 13 13.40 14.51 3.09
N ASP A 14 13.31 13.39 2.39
CA ASP A 14 14.40 12.43 2.23
C ASP A 14 14.58 12.06 0.75
N TYR A 15 15.82 12.10 0.25
CA TYR A 15 16.13 11.78 -1.15
C TYR A 15 15.81 10.31 -1.49
N ARG A 16 15.82 9.42 -0.50
CA ARG A 16 15.48 7.99 -0.65
C ARG A 16 14.01 7.79 -1.01
N CYS A 17 13.13 8.73 -0.63
CA CYS A 17 11.72 8.77 -1.04
C CYS A 17 11.55 9.20 -2.52
N LYS A 18 12.63 9.57 -3.22
CA LYS A 18 12.64 9.93 -4.65
C LYS A 18 11.66 11.06 -5.00
N GLY A 19 11.50 12.03 -4.10
CA GLY A 19 10.59 13.17 -4.28
C GLY A 19 9.09 12.81 -4.23
N SER A 20 8.75 11.63 -3.71
CA SER A 20 7.37 11.16 -3.59
C SER A 20 7.00 10.96 -2.12
N SER A 21 5.76 11.31 -1.78
CA SER A 21 5.14 11.04 -0.47
C SER A 21 4.24 9.80 -0.47
N SER A 22 4.25 9.01 -1.55
CA SER A 22 3.39 7.82 -1.62
C SER A 22 3.85 6.75 -0.63
N LEU A 23 2.89 5.98 -0.12
CA LEU A 23 3.13 4.92 0.87
C LEU A 23 4.30 4.01 0.48
N LYS A 24 4.33 3.52 -0.77
CA LYS A 24 5.39 2.60 -1.25
C LYS A 24 6.77 3.22 -1.42
N LYS A 25 6.87 4.55 -1.46
CA LYS A 25 8.16 5.25 -1.51
C LYS A 25 8.64 5.66 -0.13
N VAL A 26 7.72 5.98 0.77
CA VAL A 26 8.01 6.34 2.16
C VAL A 26 8.31 5.12 3.02
N LEU A 27 7.50 4.06 2.89
CA LEU A 27 7.57 2.88 3.74
C LEU A 27 8.96 2.23 3.82
N PRO A 28 9.69 1.93 2.72
CA PRO A 28 11.01 1.32 2.84
C PRO A 28 12.07 2.23 3.47
N VAL A 29 11.81 3.54 3.54
CA VAL A 29 12.71 4.52 4.17
C VAL A 29 12.47 4.59 5.68
N ILE A 30 11.21 4.54 6.11
CA ILE A 30 10.81 4.63 7.52
C ILE A 30 10.85 3.25 8.20
N CYS A 31 10.35 2.22 7.52
CA CYS A 31 10.24 0.85 8.01
C CYS A 31 10.98 -0.13 7.06
N PRO A 32 12.33 -0.15 7.03
CA PRO A 32 13.10 -0.92 6.05
C PRO A 32 12.91 -2.46 6.14
N GLY A 33 12.30 -2.97 7.21
CA GLY A 33 11.95 -4.38 7.37
C GLY A 33 10.54 -4.76 6.88
N PHE A 34 9.74 -3.80 6.45
CA PHE A 34 8.38 -4.03 5.97
C PHE A 34 8.36 -4.10 4.44
N SER A 35 7.90 -5.22 3.89
CA SER A 35 7.92 -5.46 2.44
C SER A 35 6.60 -6.03 1.90
N TYR A 36 6.34 -5.74 0.62
CA TYR A 36 5.24 -6.28 -0.17
C TYR A 36 5.65 -7.51 -1.00
N ASP A 37 6.90 -7.98 -0.91
CA ASP A 37 7.49 -8.96 -1.86
C ASP A 37 6.72 -10.29 -2.00
N ASN A 38 5.89 -10.64 -1.01
CA ASN A 38 5.12 -11.90 -1.01
C ASN A 38 3.67 -11.75 -1.51
N GLU A 39 3.25 -10.55 -1.93
CA GLU A 39 1.89 -10.31 -2.41
C GLU A 39 1.76 -10.52 -3.93
N GLU A 40 0.60 -11.01 -4.37
CA GLU A 40 0.28 -11.10 -5.81
C GLU A 40 0.05 -9.72 -6.43
N ILE A 41 -0.38 -8.73 -5.63
CA ILE A 41 -0.66 -7.37 -6.07
C ILE A 41 0.42 -6.43 -5.53
N GLN A 42 1.18 -5.84 -6.45
CA GLN A 42 2.41 -5.09 -6.13
C GLN A 42 2.28 -3.58 -6.26
N ASP A 43 1.16 -3.04 -6.75
CA ASP A 43 0.92 -1.60 -6.90
C ASP A 43 -0.56 -1.27 -7.02
N GLY A 44 -0.88 0.01 -6.84
CA GLY A 44 -2.27 0.50 -6.85
C GLY A 44 -2.93 0.41 -8.23
N THR A 45 -2.18 0.51 -9.32
CA THR A 45 -2.73 0.38 -10.68
C THR A 45 -3.21 -1.04 -10.91
N THR A 46 -2.35 -2.02 -10.60
CA THR A 46 -2.69 -3.46 -10.66
C THR A 46 -3.87 -3.79 -9.75
N ALA A 47 -3.93 -3.21 -8.55
CA ALA A 47 -5.07 -3.37 -7.64
C ALA A 47 -6.38 -2.85 -8.25
N MET A 48 -6.36 -1.65 -8.85
CA MET A 48 -7.54 -1.04 -9.49
C MET A 48 -8.02 -1.84 -10.70
N GLU A 49 -7.10 -2.31 -11.56
CA GLU A 49 -7.43 -3.15 -12.71
C GLU A 49 -8.04 -4.49 -12.27
N THR A 50 -7.40 -5.13 -11.28
CA THR A 50 -7.85 -6.41 -10.71
C THR A 50 -9.23 -6.29 -10.08
N TRP A 51 -9.49 -5.19 -9.37
CA TRP A 51 -10.81 -4.86 -8.85
C TRP A 51 -11.84 -4.64 -9.98
N GLY A 52 -11.46 -3.96 -11.05
CA GLY A 52 -12.27 -3.78 -12.25
C GLY A 52 -12.71 -5.11 -12.87
N ILE A 53 -11.80 -6.08 -12.95
CA ILE A 53 -12.11 -7.45 -13.41
C ILE A 53 -13.11 -8.12 -12.47
N LEU A 54 -12.92 -8.02 -11.15
CA LEU A 54 -13.80 -8.63 -10.15
C LEU A 54 -15.25 -8.14 -10.27
N VAL A 55 -15.45 -6.83 -10.47
CA VAL A 55 -16.79 -6.23 -10.50
C VAL A 55 -17.50 -6.38 -11.85
N THR A 56 -16.75 -6.46 -12.95
CA THR A 56 -17.32 -6.56 -14.30
C THR A 56 -17.53 -8.00 -14.76
N ASN A 57 -16.64 -8.93 -14.38
CA ASN A 57 -16.71 -10.31 -14.83
C ASN A 57 -17.46 -11.21 -13.84
N LYS A 58 -18.78 -11.35 -14.02
CA LYS A 58 -19.64 -12.10 -13.09
C LYS A 58 -19.41 -13.61 -13.08
N GLU A 59 -18.81 -14.19 -14.12
CA GLU A 59 -18.63 -15.65 -14.27
C GLU A 59 -17.19 -16.12 -14.09
N SER A 60 -16.28 -15.23 -13.66
CA SER A 60 -14.89 -15.61 -13.45
C SER A 60 -14.76 -16.70 -12.37
N LYS A 61 -14.19 -17.85 -12.76
CA LYS A 61 -13.82 -18.96 -11.86
C LYS A 61 -12.77 -18.54 -10.82
N PHE A 62 -12.13 -17.39 -11.00
CA PHE A 62 -11.07 -16.87 -10.14
C PHE A 62 -11.54 -15.78 -9.17
N LYS A 63 -12.84 -15.50 -9.10
CA LYS A 63 -13.40 -14.43 -8.24
C LYS A 63 -12.91 -14.49 -6.80
N ASP A 64 -12.94 -15.67 -6.19
CA ASP A 64 -12.55 -15.82 -4.77
C ASP A 64 -11.05 -15.58 -4.57
N GLN A 65 -10.22 -16.02 -5.52
CA GLN A 65 -8.78 -15.77 -5.49
C GLN A 65 -8.47 -14.28 -5.67
N ILE A 66 -9.13 -13.62 -6.63
CA ILE A 66 -8.98 -12.18 -6.87
C ILE A 66 -9.37 -11.39 -5.62
N ARG A 67 -10.50 -11.74 -4.99
CA ARG A 67 -10.96 -11.11 -3.76
C ARG A 67 -9.95 -11.31 -2.62
N LYS A 68 -9.41 -12.52 -2.47
CA LYS A 68 -8.39 -12.82 -1.46
C LYS A 68 -7.13 -11.97 -1.66
N ASN A 69 -6.63 -11.90 -2.89
CA ASN A 69 -5.42 -11.12 -3.21
C ASN A 69 -5.63 -9.62 -2.95
N LEU A 70 -6.80 -9.07 -3.35
CA LEU A 70 -7.13 -7.67 -3.08
C LEU A 70 -7.24 -7.38 -1.57
N LEU A 71 -7.85 -8.28 -0.80
CA LEU A 71 -7.97 -8.12 0.65
C LEU A 71 -6.61 -8.18 1.34
N SER A 72 -5.74 -9.12 0.95
CA SER A 72 -4.36 -9.22 1.47
C SER A 72 -3.59 -7.93 1.22
N TYR A 73 -3.66 -7.42 -0.03
CA TYR A 73 -3.07 -6.14 -0.41
C TYR A 73 -3.57 -4.96 0.43
N CYS A 74 -4.90 -4.84 0.62
CA CYS A 74 -5.50 -3.77 1.41
C CYS A 74 -5.17 -3.86 2.92
N GLU A 75 -5.09 -5.08 3.46
CA GLU A 75 -4.66 -5.30 4.83
C GLU A 75 -3.22 -4.83 5.02
N LEU A 76 -2.33 -5.17 4.08
CA LEU A 76 -0.93 -4.79 4.14
C LEU A 76 -0.73 -3.28 4.01
N ASP A 77 -1.47 -2.59 3.13
CA ASP A 77 -1.48 -1.12 3.05
C ASP A 77 -1.93 -0.47 4.37
N SER A 78 -2.90 -1.08 5.06
CA SER A 78 -3.37 -0.60 6.36
C SER A 78 -2.34 -0.80 7.45
N GLN A 79 -1.70 -1.98 7.49
CA GLN A 79 -0.61 -2.28 8.42
C GLN A 79 0.60 -1.37 8.21
N ALA A 80 0.98 -1.10 6.95
CA ALA A 80 2.08 -0.21 6.61
C ALA A 80 1.89 1.20 7.19
N MET A 81 0.66 1.76 7.12
CA MET A 81 0.36 3.06 7.73
C MET A 81 0.47 3.03 9.27
N VAL A 82 0.08 1.92 9.90
CA VAL A 82 0.20 1.75 11.36
C VAL A 82 1.66 1.67 11.78
N GLU A 83 2.50 0.93 11.06
CA GLU A 83 3.94 0.84 11.36
C GLU A 83 4.63 2.19 11.17
N ILE A 84 4.33 2.92 10.08
CA ILE A 84 4.83 4.30 9.89
C ILE A 84 4.42 5.18 11.07
N HIS A 85 3.14 5.12 11.49
CA HIS A 85 2.67 5.93 12.61
C HIS A 85 3.39 5.60 13.93
N LYS A 86 3.70 4.32 14.18
CA LYS A 86 4.47 3.91 15.36
C LYS A 86 5.88 4.50 15.34
N GLU A 87 6.57 4.43 14.21
CA GLU A 87 7.92 5.01 14.05
C GLU A 87 7.94 6.54 14.23
N LEU A 88 6.85 7.23 13.86
CA LEU A 88 6.72 8.68 14.02
C LEU A 88 6.43 9.14 15.46
N LEU A 89 6.05 8.23 16.37
CA LEU A 89 5.79 8.54 17.78
C LEU A 89 7.02 8.39 18.69
N ILE A 90 8.11 7.84 18.16
CA ILE A 90 9.39 7.64 18.87
C ILE A 90 10.26 8.89 18.68
#